data_AF-A0A9J6ZDS4-F1
#
_entry.id   AF-A0A9J6ZDS4-F1
#
_cell.length_a   1.000
_cell.length_b   1.000
_cell.length_c   1.000
_cell.angle_alpha   90.00
_cell.angle_beta   90.00
_cell.angle_gamma   90.00
#
_symmetry.space_group_name_H-M   'P 1'
#
loop_
_entity.id
_entity.type
_entity.pdbx_description
1 polymer ?
#
loop_
_entity_poly.entity_id
_entity_poly.type
_entity_poly.pdbx_seq_one_letter_code
_entity_poly.pdbx_strand_id
1 'polypeptide(L)' 'MIVFDVIVDGTKVDTLRPMASKLRDLRNFIDQQFELLVEKYGQNVHLNRRFEY' A
#
# COMPACT_ATOMS: atom_id res chain seq x y z
N MET A 1 -5.00 -2.85 -13.44
CA MET A 1 -5.25 -3.01 -11.99
C MET A 1 -4.39 -2.02 -11.20
N ILE A 2 -4.96 -1.30 -10.22
CA ILE A 2 -4.17 -0.44 -9.32
C ILE A 2 -3.51 -1.31 -8.25
N VAL A 3 -2.20 -1.16 -8.06
CA VAL A 3 -1.44 -1.83 -7.00
C VAL A 3 -0.54 -0.82 -6.29
N PHE A 4 -0.16 -1.13 -5.06
CA PHE A 4 0.71 -0.29 -4.25
C PHE A 4 1.92 -1.07 -3.78
N ASP A 5 3.11 -0.67 -4.22
CA ASP A 5 4.34 -1.24 -3.72
C ASP A 5 4.65 -0.66 -2.35
N VAL A 6 4.92 -1.53 -1.38
CA VAL A 6 5.36 -1.14 -0.03
C VAL A 6 6.87 -1.09 -0.03
N ILE A 7 7.43 0.09 0.25
CA ILE A 7 8.87 0.35 0.31
C ILE A 7 9.22 0.65 1.76
N VAL A 8 10.14 -0.12 2.34
CA VAL A 8 10.68 0.06 3.69
C VAL A 8 12.19 0.20 3.56
N ASP A 9 12.73 1.27 4.11
CA ASP A 9 14.18 1.58 4.04
C ASP A 9 14.76 1.51 2.61
N GLY A 10 13.98 1.98 1.63
CA GLY A 10 14.38 2.01 0.21
C GLY A 10 14.26 0.67 -0.51
N THR A 11 13.84 -0.40 0.16
CA THR A 11 13.65 -1.73 -0.43
C THR A 11 12.16 -2.03 -0.59
N LYS A 12 11.76 -2.56 -1.75
CA LYS A 12 10.41 -3.07 -1.95
C LYS A 12 10.23 -4.36 -1.15
N VAL A 13 9.36 -4.32 -0.14
CA VAL A 13 9.10 -5.46 0.76
C VAL A 13 7.79 -6.17 0.44
N ASP A 14 6.80 -5.47 -0.11
CA ASP A 14 5.47 -6.04 -0.37
C ASP A 14 4.73 -5.33 -1.50
N THR A 15 3.57 -5.85 -1.90
CA THR A 15 2.66 -5.24 -2.88
C THR A 15 1.20 -5.41 -2.46
N LEU A 16 0.55 -4.30 -2.10
CA LEU A 16 -0.87 -4.28 -1.80
C LEU A 16 -1.69 -4.28 -3.09
N ARG A 17 -2.68 -5.16 -3.14
CA ARG A 17 -3.57 -5.37 -4.29
C ARG A 17 -5.01 -5.16 -3.87
N PRO A 18 -5.50 -3.91 -3.85
CA PRO A 18 -6.90 -3.65 -3.54
C PRO A 18 -7.79 -4.32 -4.60
N MET A 19 -8.74 -5.14 -4.14
CA MET A 19 -9.76 -5.74 -5.01
C MET A 19 -10.87 -4.75 -5.38
N ALA A 20 -10.92 -3.60 -4.70
CA ALA A 20 -11.94 -2.59 -4.92
C ALA A 20 -11.58 -1.67 -6.10
N SER A 21 -12.57 -1.41 -6.96
CA SER A 21 -12.42 -0.49 -8.11
C SER A 21 -12.83 0.95 -7.78
N LYS A 22 -13.58 1.18 -6.70
CA LYS A 22 -14.03 2.52 -6.31
C LYS A 22 -12.93 3.22 -5.50
N LEU A 23 -12.68 4.50 -5.83
CA LEU A 23 -11.64 5.31 -5.18
C LEU A 23 -11.82 5.42 -3.66
N ARG A 24 -13.06 5.51 -3.17
CA ARG A 24 -13.36 5.60 -1.74
C ARG A 24 -12.94 4.35 -0.99
N ASP A 25 -13.30 3.19 -1.52
CA ASP A 25 -12.97 1.89 -0.92
C ASP A 25 -11.46 1.63 -0.95
N LEU A 26 -10.81 2.06 -2.04
CA LEU A 26 -9.37 1.98 -2.19
C LEU A 26 -8.63 2.87 -1.19
N ARG A 27 -9.15 4.06 -0.89
CA ARG A 27 -8.59 4.93 0.16
C ARG A 27 -8.74 4.30 1.55
N ASN A 28 -9.93 3.83 1.90
CA ASN A 28 -10.16 3.16 3.17
C ASN A 28 -9.26 1.93 3.36
N PHE A 29 -9.10 1.12 2.31
CA PHE A 29 -8.21 -0.03 2.32
C PHE A 29 -6.75 0.40 2.56
N ILE A 30 -6.28 1.43 1.85
CA ILE A 30 -4.90 1.91 2.02
C ILE A 30 -4.66 2.48 3.41
N ASP A 31 -5.60 3.25 3.96
CA ASP A 31 -5.48 3.80 5.30
C ASP A 31 -5.35 2.67 6.35
N GLN A 32 -6.19 1.62 6.24
CA GLN A 32 -6.10 0.44 7.11
C GLN A 32 -4.80 -0.34 6.95
N GLN A 33 -4.36 -0.56 5.70
CA GLN A 33 -3.10 -1.27 5.46
C GLN A 33 -1.90 -0.44 5.92
N PHE A 34 -1.95 0.88 5.80
CA PHE A 34 -0.87 1.75 6.22
C PHE A 34 -0.65 1.68 7.74
N GLU A 35 -1.72 1.69 8.54
CA GLU A 35 -1.61 1.51 10.00
C GLU A 35 -0.93 0.19 10.36
N LEU A 36 -1.34 -0.92 9.73
CA LEU A 36 -0.73 -2.24 9.94
C LEU A 36 0.74 -2.28 9.50
N LEU A 37 1.07 -1.62 8.40
CA LEU A 37 2.44 -1.56 7.89
C LEU A 37 3.34 -0.72 8.79
N VAL A 38 2.84 0.38 9.35
CA VAL A 38 3.58 1.21 10.32
C VAL A 38 3.81 0.43 11.61
N GLU A 39 2.83 -0.34 12.08
CA GLU A 39 3.01 -1.22 13.24
C GLU A 39 4.05 -2.31 12.98
N LYS A 40 4.03 -2.90 11.77
CA LYS A 40 4.91 -4.02 11.40
C LYS A 40 6.35 -3.60 11.09
N TYR A 41 6.53 -2.48 10.39
CA TYR A 41 7.82 -2.06 9.83
C TYR A 41 8.33 -0.73 10.40
N GLY A 42 7.57 -0.05 11.26
CA GLY A 42 7.93 1.23 11.85
C GLY A 42 7.55 2.45 10.98
N GLN A 43 8.12 3.61 11.28
CA GLN A 43 7.70 4.89 10.69
C GLN A 43 8.22 5.17 9.26
N ASN A 44 9.13 4.34 8.72
CA ASN A 44 9.76 4.58 7.42
C ASN A 44 9.14 3.76 6.27
N VAL A 45 7.81 3.70 6.25
CA VAL A 45 7.03 3.00 5.23
C VAL A 45 6.58 4.00 4.16
N HIS A 46 6.87 3.70 2.91
CA HIS A 46 6.41 4.46 1.75
C HIS A 46 5.53 3.58 0.86
N LEU A 47 4.40 4.12 0.42
CA LEU A 47 3.51 3.44 -0.52
C LEU A 47 3.66 4.07 -1.90
N ASN A 48 4.10 3.26 -2.88
CA ASN A 48 4.21 3.69 -4.27
C ASN A 48 3.06 3.15 -5.10
N ARG A 49 2.17 4.02 -5.59
CA ARG A 49 1.03 3.64 -6.42
C ARG A 49 1.46 3.41 -7.87
N ARG A 50 1.13 2.24 -8.44
CA ARG A 50 1.36 1.92 -9.86
C ARG A 50 0.16 1.23 -10.50
N PHE A 51 0.14 1.22 -11.82
CA PHE A 51 -0.84 0.46 -12.62
C PHE A 51 -0.17 -0.78 -13.21
N GLU A 52 -0.79 -1.94 -13.03
CA GLU A 52 -0.39 -3.22 -13.61
C GLU A 52 -1.42 -3.58 -14.70
N TYR A 53 -0.96 -3.87 -15.92
CA TYR A 53 -1.83 -4.12 -17.09
C TYR A 53 -2.08 -5.61 -17.30
#